data_AF-A0A5J6DR27-F1
#
_entry.id   AF-A0A5J6DR27-F1
#
_cell.length_a   1.000
_cell.length_b   1.000
_cell.length_c   1.000
_cell.angle_alpha   90.00
_cell.angle_beta   90.00
_cell.angle_gamma   90.00
#
_symmetry.space_group_name_H-M   'P 1'
#
loop_
_entity.id
_entity.type
_entity.pdbx_description
1 polymer ?
#
loop_
_entity_poly.entity_id
_entity_poly.type
_entity_poly.pdbx_seq_one_letter_code
_entity_poly.pdbx_strand_id
1 'polypeptide(L)'
;LHTANFAAEYWDNVFEHFLHEYRAGRTPNPDILCNKEIKFKAFLDYAQLLGADYIATGHYARRGSHNGKACLLKGKDPDKDQTYFLHAVGYQQLAKTLFPVGEMHKPDVRKLAAEHQLITHNKKDSTGICFIGERRFSDFLKRYLPAQPGPIKTADGELIGEHQGLMYHTLGQRQGLGIGGVKGANEAPWYVVEKDVANNVLVVAQGNQHPLLFSEALIVGHVDW
;
A
#
# COMPACT_ATOMS: atom_id res chain seq x y z
N LEU A 1 26.72 1.94 12.17
CA LEU A 1 25.26 2.02 11.91
C LEU A 1 24.73 3.21 12.67
N HIS A 2 24.09 4.17 11.99
CA HIS A 2 23.44 5.31 12.65
C HIS A 2 21.99 4.96 12.98
N THR A 3 21.47 5.54 14.06
CA THR A 3 20.07 5.42 14.45
C THR A 3 19.44 6.80 14.41
N ALA A 4 18.27 6.89 13.81
CA ALA A 4 17.44 8.09 13.78
C ALA A 4 16.00 7.69 14.12
N ASN A 5 15.28 8.59 14.78
CA ASN A 5 13.88 8.37 15.15
C ASN A 5 13.00 9.34 14.38
N PHE A 6 12.23 8.81 13.43
CA PHE A 6 11.25 9.58 12.64
C PHE A 6 9.80 9.24 13.02
N ALA A 7 9.58 8.77 14.26
CA ALA A 7 8.25 8.31 14.68
C ALA A 7 7.23 9.44 14.71
N ALA A 8 7.63 10.66 15.07
CA ALA A 8 6.75 11.82 15.08
C ALA A 8 6.34 12.21 13.65
N GLU A 9 7.32 12.35 12.75
CA GLU A 9 7.09 12.66 11.35
C GLU A 9 6.25 11.59 10.66
N TYR A 10 6.47 10.31 11.02
CA TYR A 10 5.67 9.19 10.54
C TYR A 10 4.22 9.31 10.99
N TRP A 11 4.00 9.60 12.27
CA TRP A 11 2.67 9.75 12.82
C TRP A 11 1.91 10.86 12.08
N ASP A 12 2.49 12.06 12.06
CA ASP A 12 1.85 13.27 11.55
C ASP A 12 1.62 13.20 10.04
N ASN A 13 2.62 12.76 9.26
CA ASN A 13 2.58 12.89 7.80
C ASN A 13 2.09 11.62 7.07
N VAL A 14 2.03 10.48 7.75
CA VAL A 14 1.62 9.20 7.12
C VAL A 14 0.45 8.58 7.85
N PHE A 15 0.57 8.40 9.17
CA PHE A 15 -0.38 7.60 9.92
C PHE A 15 -1.72 8.32 10.14
N GLU A 16 -1.71 9.62 10.42
CA GLU A 16 -2.94 10.39 10.57
C GLU A 16 -3.76 10.44 9.28
N HIS A 17 -3.11 10.67 8.13
CA HIS A 17 -3.76 10.61 6.83
C HIS A 17 -4.35 9.23 6.57
N PHE A 18 -3.58 8.17 6.83
CA PHE A 18 -4.05 6.79 6.73
C PHE A 18 -5.34 6.55 7.54
N LEU A 19 -5.40 7.02 8.80
CA LEU A 19 -6.61 6.89 9.62
C LEU A 19 -7.78 7.74 9.09
N HIS A 20 -7.50 8.94 8.58
CA HIS A 20 -8.51 9.81 7.98
C HIS A 20 -9.18 9.16 6.76
N GLU A 21 -8.39 8.58 5.87
CA GLU A 21 -8.88 7.90 4.67
C GLU A 21 -9.78 6.70 5.01
N TYR A 22 -9.40 5.91 6.01
CA TYR A 22 -10.23 4.80 6.48
C TYR A 22 -11.55 5.25 7.12
N ARG A 23 -11.55 6.36 7.89
CA ARG A 23 -12.79 6.94 8.44
C ARG A 23 -13.74 7.36 7.33
N ALA A 24 -13.21 7.82 6.21
CA ALA A 24 -13.98 8.21 5.06
C ALA A 24 -14.33 7.01 4.13
N GLY A 25 -14.12 5.78 4.59
CA GLY A 25 -14.49 4.56 3.86
C GLY A 25 -13.57 4.22 2.67
N ARG A 26 -12.42 4.89 2.53
CA ARG A 26 -11.44 4.63 1.46
C ARG A 26 -10.38 3.62 1.92
N THR A 27 -9.62 3.08 0.97
CA THR A 27 -8.49 2.17 1.23
C THR A 27 -7.18 2.89 0.87
N PRO A 28 -6.52 3.56 1.82
CA PRO A 28 -5.27 4.26 1.57
C PRO A 28 -4.10 3.30 1.35
N ASN A 29 -3.06 3.79 0.68
CA ASN A 29 -1.77 3.11 0.58
C ASN A 29 -0.71 3.90 1.38
N PRO A 30 -0.43 3.52 2.64
CA PRO A 30 0.50 4.26 3.50
C PRO A 30 1.97 4.13 3.05
N ASP A 31 2.31 3.11 2.25
CA ASP A 31 3.70 2.91 1.82
C ASP A 31 4.13 3.96 0.78
N ILE A 32 3.20 4.46 -0.05
CA ILE A 32 3.45 5.59 -0.96
C ILE A 32 3.83 6.85 -0.15
N LEU A 33 3.05 7.18 0.88
CA LEU A 33 3.33 8.33 1.75
C LEU A 33 4.58 8.14 2.61
N CYS A 34 4.83 6.92 3.11
CA CYS A 34 6.07 6.60 3.81
C CYS A 34 7.30 6.87 2.94
N ASN A 35 7.26 6.51 1.66
CA ASN A 35 8.34 6.86 0.74
C ASN A 35 8.45 8.38 0.58
N LYS A 36 7.34 9.05 0.24
CA LYS A 36 7.33 10.51 0.00
C LYS A 36 7.83 11.32 1.21
N GLU A 37 7.25 11.10 2.38
CA GLU A 37 7.45 11.97 3.55
C GLU A 37 8.58 11.52 4.46
N ILE A 38 8.88 10.22 4.51
CA ILE A 38 9.85 9.66 5.47
C ILE A 38 11.13 9.27 4.75
N LYS A 39 11.09 8.30 3.84
CA LYS A 39 12.32 7.73 3.26
C LYS A 39 13.04 8.68 2.30
N PHE A 40 12.33 9.54 1.58
CA PHE A 40 12.92 10.42 0.57
C PHE A 40 12.92 11.90 0.98
N LYS A 41 12.33 12.24 2.13
CA LYS A 41 12.32 13.58 2.69
C LYS A 41 13.01 13.59 4.05
N ALA A 42 12.36 13.16 5.13
CA ALA A 42 12.97 13.20 6.47
C ALA A 42 14.33 12.48 6.55
N PHE A 43 14.45 11.28 5.96
CA PHE A 43 15.71 10.55 5.92
C PHE A 43 16.76 11.21 5.02
N LEU A 44 16.35 11.77 3.87
CA LEU A 44 17.27 12.49 2.98
C LEU A 44 17.82 13.75 3.64
N ASP A 45 16.95 14.54 4.27
CA ASP A 45 17.31 15.77 4.99
C ASP A 45 18.26 15.45 6.15
N TYR A 46 17.94 14.40 6.92
CA TYR A 46 18.83 13.92 7.98
C TYR A 46 20.19 13.45 7.47
N ALA A 47 20.22 12.68 6.36
CA ALA A 47 21.48 12.22 5.78
C ALA A 47 22.35 13.39 5.29
N GLN A 48 21.75 14.43 4.71
CA GLN A 48 22.45 15.65 4.30
C GLN A 48 23.02 16.41 5.49
N LEU A 49 22.28 16.48 6.60
CA LEU A 49 22.76 17.08 7.85
C LEU A 49 23.97 16.32 8.41
N LEU A 50 24.07 15.01 8.18
CA LEU A 50 25.25 14.20 8.49
C LEU A 50 26.39 14.35 7.46
N GLY A 51 26.21 15.17 6.41
CA GLY A 51 27.21 15.44 5.39
C GLY A 51 27.19 14.47 4.20
N ALA A 52 26.12 13.69 4.00
CA ALA A 52 25.99 12.80 2.85
C ALA A 52 25.54 13.54 1.59
N ASP A 53 26.19 13.26 0.45
CA ASP A 53 25.79 13.78 -0.86
C ASP A 53 24.56 13.07 -1.44
N TYR A 54 24.43 11.77 -1.16
CA TYR A 54 23.37 10.90 -1.64
C TYR A 54 22.88 9.96 -0.54
N ILE A 55 21.62 9.52 -0.67
CA ILE A 55 21.11 8.34 0.03
C ILE A 55 21.06 7.14 -0.91
N ALA A 56 21.07 5.93 -0.36
CA ALA A 56 20.81 4.71 -1.10
C ALA A 56 19.70 3.92 -0.43
N THR A 57 18.81 3.30 -1.23
CA THR A 57 17.75 2.44 -0.71
C THR A 57 17.76 1.08 -1.38
N GLY A 58 17.19 0.07 -0.71
CA GLY A 58 17.00 -1.26 -1.26
C GLY A 58 15.79 -1.39 -2.19
N HIS A 59 15.26 -0.28 -2.72
CA HIS A 59 14.13 -0.34 -3.64
C HIS A 59 14.56 -0.89 -4.99
N TYR A 60 13.77 -1.81 -5.54
CA TYR A 60 13.88 -2.33 -6.90
C TYR A 60 13.27 -1.32 -7.89
N ALA A 61 13.98 -0.22 -8.05
CA ALA A 61 13.67 0.85 -9.00
C ALA A 61 14.99 1.40 -9.54
N ARG A 62 14.96 2.17 -10.62
CA ARG A 62 16.16 2.77 -11.21
C ARG A 62 16.02 4.27 -11.32
N ARG A 63 17.16 4.96 -11.37
CA ARG A 63 17.23 6.40 -11.61
C ARG A 63 17.76 6.63 -13.02
N GLY A 64 16.98 7.34 -13.83
CA GLY A 64 17.39 7.84 -15.13
C GLY A 64 17.62 9.35 -15.12
N SER A 65 17.85 9.89 -16.32
CA SER A 65 17.84 11.32 -16.59
C SER A 65 16.95 11.61 -17.79
N HIS A 66 16.09 12.62 -17.67
CA HIS A 66 15.24 13.11 -18.75
C HIS A 66 15.20 14.64 -18.70
N ASN A 67 15.54 15.30 -19.81
CA ASN A 67 15.61 16.77 -19.91
C ASN A 67 16.44 17.43 -18.78
N GLY A 68 17.57 16.82 -18.41
CA GLY A 68 18.45 17.32 -17.35
C GLY A 68 17.92 17.13 -15.92
N LYS A 69 16.77 16.49 -15.73
CA LYS A 69 16.19 16.14 -14.42
C LYS A 69 16.31 14.64 -14.18
N ALA A 70 16.51 14.25 -12.92
CA ALA A 70 16.42 12.85 -12.54
C ALA A 70 14.99 12.34 -12.76
N CYS A 71 14.86 11.11 -13.27
CA CYS A 71 13.58 10.47 -13.47
C CYS A 71 13.57 9.07 -12.85
N LEU A 72 12.38 8.59 -12.51
CA LEU A 72 12.15 7.25 -12.01
C LEU A 72 12.00 6.28 -13.18
N LEU A 73 12.77 5.19 -13.15
CA LEU A 73 12.71 4.11 -14.13
C LEU A 73 12.33 2.81 -13.45
N LYS A 74 11.62 1.93 -14.17
CA LYS A 74 11.33 0.58 -13.70
C LYS A 74 12.60 -0.20 -13.40
N GLY A 75 12.58 -0.97 -12.32
CA GLY A 75 13.59 -1.97 -12.01
C GLY A 75 13.75 -2.98 -13.15
N LYS A 76 14.92 -3.59 -13.26
CA LYS A 76 15.18 -4.61 -14.29
C LYS A 76 14.37 -5.89 -14.06
N ASP A 77 14.06 -6.20 -12.81
CA ASP A 77 13.20 -7.31 -12.41
C ASP A 77 11.73 -6.87 -12.39
N PRO A 78 10.90 -7.29 -13.37
CA PRO A 78 9.51 -6.84 -13.44
C PRO A 78 8.66 -7.34 -12.27
N ASP A 79 8.96 -8.53 -11.73
CA ASP A 79 8.21 -9.15 -10.63
C ASP A 79 8.49 -8.48 -9.28
N LYS A 80 9.58 -7.71 -9.22
CA LYS A 80 10.02 -7.01 -8.02
C LYS A 80 10.04 -5.51 -8.18
N ASP A 81 9.63 -4.97 -9.33
CA ASP A 81 9.58 -3.54 -9.57
C ASP A 81 8.77 -2.82 -8.48
N GLN A 82 9.35 -1.76 -7.93
CA GLN A 82 8.77 -0.98 -6.85
C GLN A 82 8.46 0.46 -7.26
N THR A 83 8.47 0.78 -8.56
CA THR A 83 8.19 2.15 -9.01
C THR A 83 6.79 2.63 -8.66
N TYR A 84 5.83 1.70 -8.57
CA TYR A 84 4.49 1.98 -8.08
C TYR A 84 4.49 2.69 -6.71
N PHE A 85 5.36 2.30 -5.77
CA PHE A 85 5.41 2.92 -4.44
C PHE A 85 6.21 4.22 -4.40
N LEU A 86 6.90 4.57 -5.49
CA LEU A 86 7.79 5.71 -5.59
C LEU A 86 7.25 6.81 -6.52
N HIS A 87 6.04 6.62 -7.08
CA HIS A 87 5.48 7.56 -8.06
C HIS A 87 5.33 8.99 -7.53
N ALA A 88 5.20 9.15 -6.21
CA ALA A 88 5.04 10.45 -5.57
C ALA A 88 6.36 11.11 -5.11
N VAL A 89 7.51 10.50 -5.44
CA VAL A 89 8.83 11.03 -5.08
C VAL A 89 9.28 12.03 -6.13
N GLY A 90 9.50 13.29 -5.71
CA GLY A 90 9.92 14.36 -6.60
C GLY A 90 11.33 14.18 -7.20
N TYR A 91 11.53 14.76 -8.38
CA TYR A 91 12.81 14.65 -9.12
C TYR A 91 14.03 15.13 -8.32
N GLN A 92 13.86 16.10 -7.41
CA GLN A 92 14.95 16.61 -6.58
C GLN A 92 15.43 15.56 -5.57
N GLN A 93 14.49 14.83 -4.97
CA GLN A 93 14.79 13.72 -4.07
C GLN A 93 15.37 12.53 -4.83
N LEU A 94 14.84 12.24 -6.03
CA LEU A 94 15.41 11.20 -6.90
C LEU A 94 16.84 11.52 -7.33
N ALA A 95 17.14 12.79 -7.64
CA ALA A 95 18.49 13.22 -8.01
C ALA A 95 19.53 12.95 -6.93
N LYS A 96 19.10 12.91 -5.66
CA LYS A 96 19.96 12.62 -4.50
C LYS A 96 19.81 11.19 -3.96
N THR A 97 19.16 10.30 -4.71
CA THR A 97 18.98 8.89 -4.32
C THR A 97 19.66 7.94 -5.30
N LEU A 98 20.27 6.88 -4.77
CA LEU A 98 20.80 5.73 -5.48
C LEU A 98 19.91 4.50 -5.25
N PHE A 99 19.76 3.67 -6.29
CA PHE A 99 19.02 2.41 -6.23
C PHE A 99 19.88 1.23 -6.71
N PRO A 100 20.84 0.76 -5.89
CA PRO A 100 21.84 -0.20 -6.33
C PRO A 100 21.25 -1.53 -6.84
N VAL A 101 20.17 -2.00 -6.21
CA VAL A 101 19.53 -3.29 -6.53
C VAL A 101 18.57 -3.21 -7.72
N GLY A 102 18.23 -2.01 -8.19
CA GLY A 102 17.33 -1.84 -9.34
C GLY A 102 17.87 -2.37 -10.66
N GLU A 103 19.19 -2.59 -10.74
CA GLU A 103 19.89 -3.11 -11.91
C GLU A 103 20.03 -4.65 -11.92
N MET A 104 19.42 -5.35 -10.97
CA MET A 104 19.59 -6.79 -10.76
C MET A 104 18.25 -7.51 -10.60
N HIS A 105 18.21 -8.78 -10.97
CA HIS A 105 17.11 -9.65 -10.57
C HIS A 105 17.27 -10.06 -9.11
N LYS A 106 16.14 -10.28 -8.42
CA LYS A 106 16.13 -10.68 -7.00
C LYS A 106 16.96 -11.94 -6.70
N PRO A 107 16.97 -12.99 -7.55
CA PRO A 107 17.85 -14.14 -7.36
C PRO A 107 19.33 -13.74 -7.34
N ASP A 108 19.76 -12.83 -8.23
CA ASP A 108 21.15 -12.37 -8.31
C ASP A 108 21.54 -11.58 -7.05
N VAL A 109 20.63 -10.74 -6.53
CA VAL A 109 20.86 -10.02 -5.27
C VAL A 109 21.04 -10.99 -4.10
N ARG A 110 20.24 -12.06 -4.03
CA ARG A 110 20.36 -13.10 -2.99
C ARG A 110 21.65 -13.91 -3.14
N LYS A 111 22.03 -14.24 -4.37
CA LYS A 111 23.29 -14.92 -4.69
C LYS A 111 24.49 -14.08 -4.25
N LEU A 112 24.53 -12.81 -4.64
CA LEU A 112 25.59 -11.88 -4.24
C LEU A 112 25.66 -11.72 -2.72
N ALA A 113 24.52 -11.61 -2.05
CA ALA A 113 24.48 -11.55 -0.58
C ALA A 113 25.03 -12.83 0.07
N ALA A 114 24.78 -14.01 -0.50
CA ALA A 114 25.30 -15.28 -0.01
C ALA A 114 26.81 -15.41 -0.24
N GLU A 115 27.30 -15.01 -1.42
CA GLU A 115 28.74 -14.98 -1.76
C GLU A 115 29.54 -14.10 -0.78
N HIS A 116 28.94 -12.97 -0.36
CA HIS A 116 29.50 -12.07 0.65
C HIS A 116 29.14 -12.44 2.09
N GLN A 117 28.55 -13.62 2.32
CA GLN A 117 28.22 -14.15 3.65
C GLN A 117 27.34 -13.21 4.50
N LEU A 118 26.47 -12.42 3.86
CA LEU A 118 25.54 -11.54 4.55
C LEU A 118 24.43 -12.36 5.20
N ILE A 119 24.23 -12.19 6.51
CA ILE A 119 23.20 -12.90 7.30
C ILE A 119 21.77 -12.75 6.74
N THR A 120 21.53 -11.74 5.91
CA THR A 120 20.22 -11.47 5.29
C THR A 120 20.00 -12.21 3.97
N HIS A 121 20.97 -12.97 3.45
CA HIS A 121 20.91 -13.57 2.11
C HIS A 121 19.66 -14.45 1.85
N ASN A 122 19.18 -15.16 2.89
CA ASN A 122 18.02 -16.04 2.82
C ASN A 122 16.78 -15.47 3.53
N LYS A 123 16.86 -14.29 4.14
CA LYS A 123 15.74 -13.67 4.88
C LYS A 123 14.53 -13.50 3.94
N LYS A 124 13.33 -13.84 4.42
CA LYS A 124 12.10 -13.60 3.66
C LYS A 124 11.90 -12.10 3.44
N ASP A 125 11.37 -11.74 2.28
CA ASP A 125 11.01 -10.35 1.99
C ASP A 125 9.90 -9.92 2.95
N SER A 126 9.94 -8.68 3.43
CA SER A 126 8.88 -8.14 4.28
C SER A 126 7.58 -8.04 3.50
N THR A 127 6.49 -8.49 4.12
CA THR A 127 5.13 -8.39 3.58
C THR A 127 4.27 -7.53 4.53
N GLY A 128 3.21 -6.95 3.97
CA GLY A 128 2.35 -6.03 4.71
C GLY A 128 2.90 -4.60 4.79
N ILE A 129 2.17 -3.74 5.49
CA ILE A 129 2.46 -2.32 5.62
C ILE A 129 3.70 -2.13 6.51
N CYS A 130 4.64 -1.29 6.06
CA CYS A 130 6.02 -1.20 6.58
C CYS A 130 6.15 -1.11 8.11
N PHE A 131 5.22 -0.44 8.81
CA PHE A 131 5.28 -0.19 10.25
C PHE A 131 4.39 -1.12 11.09
N ILE A 132 3.41 -1.79 10.47
CA ILE A 132 2.50 -2.70 11.18
C ILE A 132 3.19 -4.06 11.40
N GLY A 133 4.03 -4.46 10.44
CA GLY A 133 4.68 -5.78 10.44
C GLY A 133 3.69 -6.92 10.25
N GLU A 134 4.02 -8.10 10.76
CA GLU A 134 3.27 -9.36 10.56
C GLU A 134 2.01 -9.49 11.43
N ARG A 135 1.26 -8.40 11.65
CA ARG A 135 0.05 -8.39 12.48
C ARG A 135 -1.21 -8.45 11.62
N ARG A 136 -2.29 -9.02 12.17
CA ARG A 136 -3.61 -8.96 11.53
C ARG A 136 -4.07 -7.50 11.43
N PHE A 137 -4.27 -7.05 10.20
CA PHE A 137 -4.60 -5.66 9.89
C PHE A 137 -5.87 -5.16 10.60
N SER A 138 -6.91 -6.00 10.67
CA SER A 138 -8.16 -5.68 11.37
C SER A 138 -7.95 -5.38 12.85
N ASP A 139 -7.10 -6.15 13.52
CA ASP A 139 -6.86 -6.03 14.96
C ASP A 139 -5.99 -4.81 15.28
N PHE A 140 -5.17 -4.39 14.31
CA PHE A 140 -4.44 -3.13 14.36
C PHE A 140 -5.40 -1.94 14.23
N LEU A 141 -6.25 -1.91 13.20
CA LEU A 141 -7.17 -0.79 12.96
C LEU A 141 -8.17 -0.57 14.11
N LYS A 142 -8.67 -1.64 14.73
CA LYS A 142 -9.59 -1.59 15.89
C LYS A 142 -9.08 -0.76 17.07
N ARG A 143 -7.77 -0.54 17.18
CA ARG A 143 -7.16 0.27 18.25
C ARG A 143 -7.33 1.77 18.03
N TYR A 144 -7.59 2.18 16.79
CA TYR A 144 -7.62 3.60 16.40
C TYR A 144 -8.99 4.03 15.86
N LEU A 145 -9.74 3.09 15.28
CA LEU A 145 -11.05 3.35 14.69
C LEU A 145 -12.11 2.46 15.37
N PRO A 146 -13.14 3.05 16.02
CA PRO A 146 -14.20 2.27 16.62
C PRO A 146 -14.98 1.53 15.53
N ALA A 147 -15.27 0.25 15.76
CA ALA A 147 -16.12 -0.56 14.90
C ALA A 147 -17.54 0.03 14.87
N GLN A 148 -18.10 0.17 13.66
CA GLN A 148 -19.48 0.58 13.43
C GLN A 148 -20.16 -0.50 12.59
N PRO A 149 -20.76 -1.53 13.22
CA PRO A 149 -21.44 -2.59 12.51
C PRO A 149 -22.61 -2.06 11.68
N GLY A 150 -22.89 -2.72 10.56
CA GLY A 150 -23.91 -2.27 9.60
C GLY A 150 -24.33 -3.40 8.66
N PRO A 151 -25.46 -3.23 7.95
CA PRO A 151 -26.01 -4.28 7.08
C PRO A 151 -25.11 -4.56 5.87
N ILE A 152 -25.06 -5.83 5.48
CA ILE A 152 -24.56 -6.27 4.18
C ILE A 152 -25.76 -6.53 3.27
N LYS A 153 -25.80 -5.86 2.12
CA LYS A 153 -26.85 -6.02 1.13
C LYS A 153 -26.32 -6.55 -0.20
N THR A 154 -27.16 -7.25 -0.95
CA THR A 154 -26.89 -7.58 -2.36
C THR A 154 -26.98 -6.34 -3.23
N ALA A 155 -26.50 -6.43 -4.47
CA ALA A 155 -26.72 -5.40 -5.49
C ALA A 155 -28.21 -5.08 -5.73
N ASP A 156 -29.09 -6.05 -5.49
CA ASP A 156 -30.55 -5.91 -5.59
C ASP A 156 -31.20 -5.37 -4.31
N GLY A 157 -30.39 -5.07 -3.28
CA GLY A 157 -30.84 -4.49 -2.02
C GLY A 157 -31.29 -5.48 -0.95
N GLU A 158 -31.16 -6.79 -1.19
CA GLU A 158 -31.54 -7.83 -0.23
C GLU A 158 -30.56 -7.87 0.95
N LEU A 159 -31.07 -7.92 2.17
CA LEU A 159 -30.25 -8.07 3.38
C LEU A 159 -29.75 -9.50 3.52
N ILE A 160 -28.43 -9.70 3.56
CA ILE A 160 -27.83 -11.04 3.61
C ILE A 160 -26.79 -11.22 4.74
N GLY A 161 -26.55 -10.18 5.54
CA GLY A 161 -25.64 -10.27 6.69
C GLY A 161 -25.37 -8.93 7.36
N GLU A 162 -24.34 -8.93 8.21
CA GLU A 162 -23.87 -7.75 8.93
C GLU A 162 -22.34 -7.69 8.88
N HIS A 163 -21.78 -6.52 8.57
CA HIS A 163 -20.35 -6.27 8.59
C HIS A 163 -19.93 -5.69 9.94
N GLN A 164 -18.65 -5.86 10.31
CA GLN A 164 -18.12 -5.32 11.58
C GLN A 164 -17.58 -3.89 11.45
N GLY A 165 -17.64 -3.30 10.25
CA GLY A 165 -17.28 -1.92 9.98
C GLY A 165 -16.78 -1.76 8.55
N LEU A 166 -17.25 -0.72 7.85
CA LEU A 166 -16.90 -0.51 6.45
C LEU A 166 -15.39 -0.39 6.21
N MET A 167 -14.64 0.18 7.15
CA MET A 167 -13.17 0.34 7.05
C MET A 167 -12.39 -0.98 6.99
N TYR A 168 -13.00 -2.13 7.35
CA TYR A 168 -12.36 -3.45 7.24
C TYR A 168 -12.54 -4.09 5.86
N HIS A 169 -13.22 -3.39 4.94
CA HIS A 169 -13.55 -3.89 3.62
C HIS A 169 -13.02 -2.95 2.52
N THR A 170 -12.53 -3.55 1.44
CA THR A 170 -12.11 -2.88 0.21
C THR A 170 -12.91 -3.41 -0.98
N LEU A 171 -13.12 -2.58 -2.00
CA LEU A 171 -13.77 -3.02 -3.25
C LEU A 171 -13.03 -4.22 -3.85
N GLY A 172 -13.78 -5.18 -4.39
CA GLY A 172 -13.26 -6.45 -4.92
C GLY A 172 -12.84 -7.47 -3.86
N GLN A 173 -12.98 -7.17 -2.56
CA GLN A 173 -12.66 -8.12 -1.50
C GLN A 173 -13.65 -9.30 -1.47
N ARG A 174 -13.12 -10.53 -1.49
CA ARG A 174 -13.87 -11.78 -1.31
C ARG A 174 -13.87 -12.29 0.13
N GLN A 175 -12.71 -12.26 0.77
CA GLN A 175 -12.50 -12.90 2.08
C GLN A 175 -13.02 -12.01 3.22
N GLY A 176 -13.44 -12.64 4.32
CA GLY A 176 -13.83 -11.94 5.54
C GLY A 176 -15.21 -11.28 5.50
N LEU A 177 -16.07 -11.65 4.52
CA LEU A 177 -17.46 -11.17 4.46
C LEU A 177 -18.38 -11.89 5.45
N GLY A 178 -18.03 -13.10 5.89
CA GLY A 178 -18.86 -13.88 6.82
C GLY A 178 -20.20 -14.37 6.22
N ILE A 179 -20.36 -14.27 4.89
CA ILE A 179 -21.57 -14.69 4.18
C ILE A 179 -21.46 -16.17 3.82
N GLY A 180 -22.37 -16.99 4.35
CA GLY A 180 -22.51 -18.41 4.01
C GLY A 180 -23.37 -18.65 2.76
N GLY A 181 -23.83 -19.89 2.57
CA GLY A 181 -24.80 -20.20 1.52
C GLY A 181 -26.11 -19.44 1.74
N VAL A 182 -26.45 -18.54 0.81
CA VAL A 182 -27.69 -17.77 0.85
C VAL A 182 -28.74 -18.53 0.04
N LYS A 183 -29.91 -18.80 0.64
CA LYS A 183 -30.98 -19.55 -0.03
C LYS A 183 -31.46 -18.79 -1.27
N GLY A 184 -31.40 -19.44 -2.43
CA GLY A 184 -31.80 -18.84 -3.72
C GLY A 184 -30.68 -18.09 -4.45
N ALA A 185 -29.50 -17.95 -3.83
CA ALA A 185 -28.32 -17.43 -4.50
C ALA A 185 -27.52 -18.55 -5.18
N ASN A 186 -26.69 -18.18 -6.16
CA ASN A 186 -25.80 -19.13 -6.84
C ASN A 186 -24.69 -19.62 -5.89
N GLU A 187 -23.95 -20.66 -6.27
CA GLU A 187 -22.78 -21.13 -5.50
C GLU A 187 -21.52 -20.26 -5.71
N ALA A 188 -21.65 -19.17 -6.46
CA ALA A 188 -20.56 -18.26 -6.75
C ALA A 188 -20.15 -17.43 -5.50
N PRO A 189 -18.84 -17.15 -5.32
CA PRO A 189 -18.37 -16.35 -4.20
C PRO A 189 -18.87 -14.91 -4.27
N TRP A 190 -19.07 -14.31 -3.09
CA TRP A 190 -19.43 -12.90 -2.93
C TRP A 190 -18.20 -11.99 -2.94
N TYR A 191 -18.36 -10.80 -3.50
CA TYR A 191 -17.35 -9.75 -3.57
C TYR A 191 -17.97 -8.41 -3.15
N VAL A 192 -17.20 -7.57 -2.47
CA VAL A 192 -17.57 -6.17 -2.21
C VAL A 192 -17.60 -5.41 -3.53
N VAL A 193 -18.74 -4.81 -3.86
CA VAL A 193 -18.90 -3.96 -5.06
C VAL A 193 -19.06 -2.49 -4.72
N GLU A 194 -19.57 -2.17 -3.52
CA GLU A 194 -19.76 -0.78 -3.10
C GLU A 194 -19.71 -0.66 -1.58
N LYS A 195 -19.34 0.53 -1.12
CA LYS A 195 -19.40 0.95 0.29
C LYS A 195 -20.24 2.23 0.37
N ASP A 196 -21.48 2.09 0.81
CA ASP A 196 -22.33 3.24 1.08
C ASP A 196 -22.01 3.76 2.48
N VAL A 197 -21.10 4.74 2.53
CA VAL A 197 -20.63 5.35 3.78
C VAL A 197 -21.74 6.14 4.47
N ALA A 198 -22.65 6.75 3.71
CA ALA A 198 -23.71 7.58 4.26
C ALA A 198 -24.74 6.75 5.04
N ASN A 199 -25.09 5.57 4.52
CA ASN A 199 -26.05 4.67 5.15
C ASN A 199 -25.40 3.54 5.96
N ASN A 200 -24.07 3.49 6.01
CA ASN A 200 -23.28 2.42 6.63
C ASN A 200 -23.68 1.02 6.10
N VAL A 201 -23.77 0.88 4.76
CA VAL A 201 -24.14 -0.37 4.09
C VAL A 201 -22.95 -0.88 3.27
N LEU A 202 -22.64 -2.18 3.42
CA LEU A 202 -21.72 -2.88 2.52
C LEU A 202 -22.52 -3.57 1.42
N VAL A 203 -22.27 -3.22 0.16
CA VAL A 203 -22.94 -3.87 -0.98
C VAL A 203 -22.04 -4.94 -1.56
N VAL A 204 -22.59 -6.12 -1.81
CA VAL A 204 -21.86 -7.25 -2.39
C VAL A 204 -22.60 -7.85 -3.59
N ALA A 205 -21.86 -8.50 -4.47
CA ALA A 205 -22.40 -9.23 -5.60
C ALA A 205 -21.67 -10.57 -5.81
N GLN A 206 -22.32 -11.50 -6.50
CA GLN A 206 -21.75 -12.81 -6.79
C GLN A 206 -20.94 -12.85 -8.08
N GLY A 207 -19.81 -13.56 -8.04
CA GLY A 207 -18.95 -13.78 -9.19
C GLY A 207 -17.93 -12.65 -9.40
N ASN A 208 -16.71 -13.03 -9.82
CA ASN A 208 -15.63 -12.08 -10.09
C ASN A 208 -15.78 -11.35 -11.44
N GLN A 209 -16.83 -11.66 -12.19
CA GLN A 209 -17.19 -11.01 -13.46
C GLN A 209 -18.48 -10.17 -13.33
N HIS A 210 -18.92 -9.88 -12.10
CA HIS A 210 -20.10 -9.05 -11.91
C HIS A 210 -19.85 -7.63 -12.46
N PRO A 211 -20.76 -7.03 -13.26
CA PRO A 211 -20.54 -5.73 -13.90
C PRO A 211 -20.16 -4.60 -12.92
N LEU A 212 -20.73 -4.59 -11.72
CA LEU A 212 -20.42 -3.61 -10.66
C LEU A 212 -18.98 -3.68 -10.12
N LEU A 213 -18.20 -4.72 -10.44
CA LEU A 213 -16.77 -4.78 -10.12
C LEU A 213 -15.89 -4.02 -11.12
N PHE A 214 -16.45 -3.64 -12.28
CA PHE A 214 -15.71 -3.02 -13.36
C PHE A 214 -16.07 -1.54 -13.49
N SER A 215 -15.10 -0.76 -13.96
CA SER A 215 -15.27 0.65 -14.26
C SER A 215 -14.44 0.98 -15.49
N GLU A 216 -14.98 1.83 -16.36
CA GLU A 216 -14.32 2.23 -17.62
C GLU A 216 -13.40 3.44 -17.44
N ALA A 217 -13.61 4.21 -16.37
CA ALA A 217 -12.87 5.42 -16.08
C ALA A 217 -12.76 5.65 -14.57
N LEU A 218 -11.82 6.51 -14.19
CA LEU A 218 -11.65 7.00 -12.82
C LEU A 218 -11.28 8.48 -12.86
N ILE A 219 -11.56 9.18 -11.77
CA ILE A 219 -11.08 10.55 -11.55
C ILE A 219 -9.99 10.47 -10.49
N VAL A 220 -8.81 10.96 -10.82
CA VAL A 220 -7.71 11.11 -9.85
C VAL A 220 -7.79 12.49 -9.24
N GLY A 221 -7.64 12.57 -7.92
CA GLY A 221 -7.51 13.84 -7.20
C GLY A 221 -6.13 14.47 -7.43
N HIS A 222 -5.32 14.51 -6.37
CA HIS A 222 -3.94 15.00 -6.47
C HIS A 222 -3.06 14.03 -7.28
N VAL A 223 -2.25 14.58 -8.19
CA VAL A 223 -1.27 13.83 -8.97
C VAL A 223 0.12 14.40 -8.74
N ASP A 224 1.05 13.53 -8.33
CA ASP A 224 2.49 13.81 -8.30
C ASP A 224 3.11 13.30 -9.62
N TRP A 225 3.87 14.19 -10.31
CA TRP A 225 4.54 13.92 -11.59
C TRP A 225 6.07 13.99 -11.47
#